data_AF-A0AA91JUA3-F1
#
_entry.id   AF-A0AA91JUA3-F1
#
_cell.length_a   1.000
_cell.length_b   1.000
_cell.length_c   1.000
_cell.angle_alpha   90.00
_cell.angle_beta   90.00
_cell.angle_gamma   90.00
#
_symmetry.space_group_name_H-M   'P 1'
#
loop_
_entity.id
_entity.type
_entity.pdbx_description
1 polymer ?
#
loop_
_entity_poly.entity_id
_entity_poly.type
_entity_poly.pdbx_seq_one_letter_code
_entity_poly.pdbx_strand_id
1 'polypeptide(L)' 'MFRRRIDIFIMKAKGLHIRISERRLNKIRMYAANKEKTITQIIEDYIDRLPTTEIDNSSTTPLLK' A
#
# COMPACT_ATOMS: atom_id res chain seq x y z
N MET A 1 -21.86 18.70 9.69
CA MET A 1 -21.26 17.56 10.40
C MET A 1 -20.49 16.69 9.40
N PHE A 2 -19.25 17.06 9.05
CA PHE A 2 -18.36 16.28 8.17
C PHE A 2 -17.00 16.14 8.87
N ARG A 3 -17.03 15.55 10.08
CA ARG A 3 -15.82 15.23 10.84
C ARG A 3 -15.29 13.86 10.42
N ARG A 4 -14.71 13.77 9.21
CA ARG A 4 -13.89 12.61 8.80
C ARG A 4 -12.64 13.03 8.02
N ARG A 5 -12.07 14.21 8.33
CA ARG A 5 -10.91 14.76 7.61
C ARG A 5 -9.72 15.16 8.51
N ILE A 6 -9.75 14.86 9.80
CA ILE A 6 -8.72 15.34 10.74
C ILE A 6 -7.91 14.21 11.41
N ASP A 7 -8.40 12.96 11.37
CA ASP A 7 -7.71 11.80 11.98
C ASP A 7 -7.18 10.77 10.97
N ILE A 8 -6.94 11.14 9.70
CA ILE A 8 -6.04 10.33 8.86
C ILE A 8 -4.64 10.60 9.40
N PHE A 9 -4.11 9.60 10.13
CA PHE A 9 -2.70 9.25 10.23
C PHE A 9 -1.79 10.24 9.48
N ILE A 10 -0.91 10.94 10.19
CA ILE A 10 0.34 11.40 9.59
C ILE A 10 1.14 10.13 9.26
N MET A 11 0.73 9.43 8.19
CA MET A 11 1.47 8.32 7.62
C MET A 11 2.74 8.95 7.08
N LYS A 12 3.92 8.48 7.51
CA LYS A 12 5.18 8.91 6.91
C LYS A 12 5.14 8.52 5.44
N ALA A 13 4.77 9.47 4.59
CA ALA A 13 4.66 9.26 3.16
C ALA A 13 6.04 8.87 2.64
N LYS A 14 6.19 7.62 2.21
CA LYS A 14 7.37 7.15 1.49
C LYS A 14 7.00 7.09 0.01
N GLY A 15 7.80 7.76 -0.81
CA GLY A 15 7.64 7.68 -2.27
C GLY A 15 8.01 6.30 -2.78
N LEU A 16 7.15 5.72 -3.62
CA LEU A 16 7.41 4.47 -4.32
C LEU A 16 7.90 4.78 -5.74
N HIS A 17 9.17 4.51 -6.01
CA HIS A 17 9.73 4.62 -7.37
C HIS A 17 9.77 3.24 -8.02
N ILE A 18 9.00 3.06 -9.10
CA ILE A 18 8.90 1.80 -9.83
C ILE A 18 9.40 2.00 -11.26
N ARG A 19 10.31 1.12 -11.72
CA ARG A 19 10.70 1.04 -13.13
C ARG A 19 9.71 0.14 -13.87
N ILE A 20 8.91 0.72 -14.77
CA ILE A 20 7.96 0.00 -15.62
C ILE A 20 8.01 0.52 -17.04
N SER A 21 7.59 -0.31 -18.00
CA SER A 21 7.43 0.14 -19.38
C SER A 21 6.28 1.13 -19.53
N GLU A 22 6.38 2.01 -20.51
CA GLU A 22 5.37 3.02 -20.82
C GLU A 22 3.99 2.39 -21.09
N ARG A 23 3.94 1.26 -21.79
CA ARG A 23 2.70 0.51 -22.04
C ARG A 23 2.01 0.09 -20.74
N ARG A 24 2.76 -0.33 -19.72
CA ARG A 24 2.20 -0.72 -18.41
C ARG A 24 1.76 0.52 -17.62
N LEU A 25 2.53 1.61 -17.69
CA LEU A 25 2.17 2.89 -17.08
C LEU A 25 0.86 3.45 -17.65
N ASN A 26 0.68 3.40 -18.97
CA ASN A 26 -0.56 3.86 -19.59
C ASN A 26 -1.75 2.99 -19.18
N LYS A 27 -1.56 1.67 -19.10
CA LYS A 27 -2.62 0.75 -18.67
C LYS A 27 -3.09 1.08 -17.24
N ILE A 28 -2.17 1.32 -16.30
CA ILE A 28 -2.56 1.63 -14.91
C ILE A 28 -3.19 3.03 -14.80
N ARG A 29 -2.74 4.01 -15.58
CA ARG A 29 -3.37 5.34 -15.68
C ARG A 29 -4.81 5.25 -16.18
N MET A 30 -5.05 4.51 -17.26
CA MET A 30 -6.40 4.34 -17.81
C MET A 30 -7.33 3.60 -16.84
N TYR A 31 -6.82 2.57 -16.17
CA TYR A 31 -7.58 1.84 -15.16
C TYR A 31 -7.93 2.73 -13.95
N ALA A 32 -7.00 3.61 -13.53
CA ALA A 32 -7.21 4.59 -12.48
C ALA A 32 -8.30 5.61 -12.85
N ALA A 33 -8.22 6.17 -14.06
CA ALA A 33 -9.22 7.09 -14.58
C ALA A 33 -10.61 6.45 -14.64
N ASN A 34 -10.71 5.19 -15.10
CA ASN A 34 -11.98 4.48 -15.19
C ASN A 34 -12.63 4.20 -13.82
N LYS A 35 -11.81 4.02 -12.77
CA LYS A 35 -12.29 3.73 -11.41
C LYS A 35 -12.44 4.96 -10.53
N GLU A 36 -12.20 6.16 -11.07
CA GLU A 36 -12.18 7.43 -10.31
C GLU A 36 -11.25 7.37 -9.08
N LYS A 37 -10.14 6.63 -9.20
CA LYS A 37 -9.15 6.43 -8.14
C LYS A 37 -7.79 6.94 -8.57
N THR A 38 -6.96 7.33 -7.61
CA THR A 38 -5.54 7.60 -7.87
C THR A 38 -4.77 6.30 -8.09
N ILE A 39 -3.63 6.38 -8.79
CA ILE A 39 -2.73 5.23 -8.95
C ILE A 39 -2.26 4.72 -7.58
N THR A 40 -2.00 5.64 -6.65
CA THR A 40 -1.63 5.31 -5.26
C THR A 40 -2.71 4.46 -4.59
N GLN A 41 -3.97 4.88 -4.62
CA GLN A 41 -5.08 4.13 -4.03
C GLN A 41 -5.27 2.76 -4.68
N ILE A 42 -5.04 2.64 -5.99
CA ILE A 42 -5.07 1.33 -6.66
C ILE A 42 -3.96 0.43 -6.13
N ILE A 43 -2.74 0.97 -5.97
CA ILE A 43 -1.61 0.21 -5.44
C ILE A 43 -1.88 -0.19 -3.98
N GLU A 44 -2.38 0.72 -3.15
CA GLU A 44 -2.81 0.44 -1.77
C GLU A 44 -3.87 -0.66 -1.73
N ASP A 45 -4.93 -0.54 -2.52
CA ASP A 45 -5.99 -1.56 -2.66
C ASP A 45 -5.45 -2.94 -3.08
N TYR A 46 -4.36 -2.98 -3.87
CA TYR A 46 -3.70 -4.22 -4.26
C TYR A 46 -2.80 -4.76 -3.15
N ILE A 47 -2.08 -3.89 -2.43
CA ILE A 47 -1.23 -4.27 -1.29
C ILE A 47 -2.08 -4.84 -0.16
N ASP A 48 -3.21 -4.22 0.15
CA ASP A 48 -4.13 -4.65 1.22
C ASP A 48 -4.72 -6.06 0.97
N ARG A 49 -4.69 -6.54 -0.27
CA ARG A 49 -5.13 -7.90 -0.64
C ARG A 49 -4.03 -8.94 -0.51
N LEU A 50 -2.78 -8.51 -0.34
CA LEU A 50 -1.68 -9.45 -0.15
C LEU A 50 -1.86 -10.12 1.22
N PRO A 51 -1.63 -11.44 1.33
CA PRO A 51 -1.65 -12.09 2.63
C PRO A 51 -0.62 -11.38 3.52
N THR A 52 -1.02 -11.03 4.74
CA THR A 52 -0.08 -10.58 5.74
C THR A 52 0.78 -11.78 6.09
N THR A 53 1.98 -11.85 5.53
CA THR A 53 3.01 -12.71 6.08
C THR A 53 3.33 -12.08 7.42
N GLU A 54 2.68 -12.55 8.48
CA GLU A 54 3.16 -12.33 9.83
C GLU A 54 4.59 -12.86 9.82
N ILE A 55 5.56 -11.95 9.66
CA ILE A 55 6.91 -12.20 10.12
C ILE A 55 6.74 -12.19 11.63
N ASP A 56 6.24 -13.31 12.13
CA ASP A 56 6.22 -13.61 13.54
C ASP A 56 7.67 -13.41 13.95
N ASN A 57 7.90 -12.38 14.76
CA ASN A 57 9.21 -12.13 15.32
C ASN A 57 9.48 -13.35 16.19
N SER A 58 10.09 -14.39 15.61
CA SER A 58 10.67 -15.47 16.37
C SER A 58 11.84 -14.88 17.14
N SER A 59 11.54 -14.14 18.20
CA SER A 59 12.45 -13.95 19.31
C SER A 59 12.61 -15.35 19.89
N THR A 60 13.53 -16.11 19.30
CA THR A 60 14.11 -17.30 19.92
C THR A 60 14.83 -16.82 21.17
N THR A 61 14.09 -16.60 22.24
CA THR A 61 14.64 -16.60 23.60
C THR A 61 14.95 -18.07 23.90
N PRO A 62 16.23 -18.47 24.00
CA PRO A 62 16.55 -19.82 24.42
C PRO A 62 16.13 -19.93 25.89
N LEU A 63 15.21 -20.84 26.19
CA LEU A 63 14.94 -21.27 27.55
C LEU A 63 16.20 -21.97 28.06
N LEU A 64 16.95 -21.30 28.94
CA LEU A 64 18.00 -21.91 29.74
C LEU A 64 17.35 -22.95 30.67
N LYS A 65 17.93 -24.16 30.64
CA LYS A 65 17.50 -25.37 31.34
C LYS A 65 17.77 -25.27 32.84
#